data_AF-A0A0L6JIC3-F1
#
_entry.id   AF-A0A0L6JIC3-F1
#
_cell.length_a   1.000
_cell.length_b   1.000
_cell.length_c   1.000
_cell.angle_alpha   90.00
_cell.angle_beta   90.00
_cell.angle_gamma   90.00
#
_symmetry.space_group_name_H-M   'P 1'
#
loop_
_entity.id
_entity.type
_entity.pdbx_description
1 polymer ?
#
loop_
_entity_poly.entity_id
_entity_poly.type
_entity_poly.pdbx_seq_one_letter_code
_entity_poly.pdbx_strand_id
1 'polypeptide(L)'
;MGSSYCFECNNCEHKFFTSGPWEFRWNKSGKIEYCGHLLGNRVKQGVDGLSGHLFCVNCDTVSEIILLEYKKRVFTNLEVWGKHTELKPGYSHEEYKQFLKWGKYDFKLKAPKNNPDKKIRCPHCDITNLLFLVPYRPFESDCPKCHIGKIHLVRIDIS
;
A
#
# COMPACT_ATOMS: atom_id res chain seq x y z
N MET A 1 -3.40 13.67 -6.90
CA MET A 1 -2.98 13.43 -5.50
C MET A 1 -3.33 11.99 -5.20
N GLY A 2 -2.41 11.22 -4.61
CA GLY A 2 -2.79 9.87 -4.18
C GLY A 2 -3.84 9.96 -3.08
N SER A 3 -4.83 9.09 -3.15
CA SER A 3 -5.95 9.14 -2.23
C SER A 3 -5.55 8.59 -0.87
N SER A 4 -5.93 9.30 0.18
CA SER A 4 -5.93 8.76 1.54
C SER A 4 -7.32 8.25 1.88
N TYR A 5 -7.37 7.09 2.53
CA TYR A 5 -8.59 6.37 2.84
C TYR A 5 -8.64 6.16 4.35
N CYS A 6 -9.71 6.62 4.98
CA CYS A 6 -9.97 6.41 6.40
C CYS A 6 -10.93 5.23 6.55
N PHE A 7 -10.59 4.35 7.48
CA PHE A 7 -11.37 3.18 7.81
C PHE A 7 -11.77 3.26 9.26
N GLU A 8 -13.02 2.92 9.56
CA GLU A 8 -13.58 3.02 10.90
C GLU A 8 -14.39 1.77 11.25
N CYS A 9 -14.26 1.31 12.49
CA CYS A 9 -15.12 0.26 13.03
C CYS A 9 -16.45 0.83 13.50
N ASN A 10 -17.57 0.26 13.05
CA ASN A 10 -18.91 0.65 13.50
C ASN A 10 -19.29 0.19 14.93
N ASN A 11 -18.39 -0.50 15.65
CA ASN A 11 -18.64 -1.01 17.00
C ASN A 11 -17.69 -0.42 18.04
N CYS A 12 -16.38 -0.37 17.76
CA CYS A 12 -15.37 0.11 18.71
C CYS A 12 -14.67 1.40 18.29
N GLU A 13 -15.15 2.06 17.23
CA GLU A 13 -14.62 3.34 16.72
C GLU A 13 -13.13 3.32 16.36
N HIS A 14 -12.52 2.14 16.26
CA HIS A 14 -11.13 1.99 15.84
C HIS A 14 -10.95 2.54 14.43
N LYS A 15 -10.01 3.47 14.27
CA LYS A 15 -9.70 4.13 13.00
C LYS A 15 -8.28 3.88 12.56
N PHE A 16 -8.09 3.71 11.25
CA PHE A 16 -6.78 3.70 10.63
C PHE A 16 -6.84 4.26 9.21
N PHE A 17 -5.68 4.65 8.70
CA PHE A 17 -5.56 5.27 7.38
C PHE A 17 -4.64 4.43 6.50
N THR A 18 -5.07 4.14 5.27
CA THR A 18 -4.21 3.58 4.23
C THR A 18 -4.22 4.48 3.01
N SER A 19 -3.16 4.43 2.22
CA SER A 19 -3.02 5.34 1.09
C SER A 19 -1.95 4.88 0.11
N GLY A 20 -2.08 5.30 -1.15
CA GLY A 20 -1.23 4.86 -2.27
C GLY A 20 -1.98 4.02 -3.30
N PRO A 21 -1.28 3.24 -4.14
CA PRO A 21 0.18 3.25 -4.30
C PRO A 21 0.64 4.61 -4.87
N TRP A 22 1.79 5.11 -4.42
CA TRP A 22 2.36 6.38 -4.88
C TRP A 22 3.70 6.18 -5.55
N GLU A 23 3.88 6.91 -6.64
CA GLU A 23 5.17 7.09 -7.30
C GLU A 23 6.11 7.87 -6.38
N PHE A 24 7.28 7.28 -6.12
CA PHE A 24 8.32 7.94 -5.35
C PHE A 24 9.67 7.90 -6.06
N ARG A 25 10.58 8.75 -5.58
CA ARG A 25 12.01 8.65 -5.85
C ARG A 25 12.81 8.73 -4.55
N TRP A 26 14.03 8.24 -4.59
CA TRP A 26 15.01 8.50 -3.55
C TRP A 26 15.65 9.87 -3.75
N ASN A 27 15.70 10.66 -2.69
CA ASN A 27 16.53 11.85 -2.67
C ASN A 27 17.99 11.51 -2.31
N LYS A 28 18.87 12.52 -2.36
CA LYS A 28 20.30 12.35 -2.06
C LYS A 28 20.59 11.85 -0.64
N SER A 29 19.62 11.98 0.27
CA SER A 29 19.72 11.53 1.66
C SER A 29 19.10 10.16 1.89
N GLY A 30 18.66 9.46 0.83
CA GLY A 30 18.02 8.15 0.94
C GLY A 30 16.61 8.21 1.53
N LYS A 31 15.93 9.36 1.45
CA LYS A 31 14.52 9.51 1.85
C LYS A 31 13.59 9.48 0.64
N ILE A 32 12.37 9.00 0.86
CA ILE A 32 11.29 8.98 -0.13
C ILE A 32 10.83 10.42 -0.42
N GLU A 33 10.81 10.78 -1.69
CA GLU A 33 10.15 11.98 -2.22
C GLU A 33 9.02 11.57 -3.16
N TYR A 34 7.79 11.99 -2.82
CA TYR A 34 6.62 11.70 -3.62
C TYR A 34 6.57 12.56 -4.88
N CYS A 35 6.50 11.89 -6.03
CA CYS A 35 6.52 12.55 -7.35
C CYS A 35 5.17 13.22 -7.68
N GLY A 36 4.08 12.72 -7.08
CA GLY A 36 2.70 13.05 -7.46
C GLY A 36 2.32 12.39 -8.79
N HIS A 37 1.03 12.09 -8.97
CA HIS A 37 0.54 11.44 -10.20
C HIS A 37 1.03 12.17 -11.44
N LEU A 38 1.54 11.41 -12.42
CA LEU A 38 2.18 11.79 -13.69
C LEU A 38 1.40 12.74 -14.65
N LEU A 39 0.48 13.56 -14.15
CA LEU A 39 -0.19 14.64 -14.88
C LEU A 39 0.51 15.98 -14.60
N GLY A 40 1.77 16.13 -15.06
CA GLY A 40 2.47 17.42 -15.03
C GLY A 40 3.98 17.35 -15.28
N ASN A 41 4.63 18.53 -15.36
CA ASN A 41 6.07 18.72 -15.66
C ASN A 41 7.07 17.98 -14.73
N ARG A 42 6.61 17.29 -13.68
CA ARG A 42 7.44 16.54 -12.72
C ARG A 42 7.88 15.16 -13.23
N VAL A 43 7.26 14.63 -14.29
CA VAL A 43 7.64 13.37 -14.96
C VAL A 43 9.11 13.37 -15.40
N LYS A 44 9.68 14.55 -15.71
CA LYS A 44 11.08 14.69 -16.13
C LYS A 44 12.11 14.26 -15.08
N GLN A 45 11.72 14.14 -13.81
CA GLN A 45 12.65 13.79 -12.73
C GLN A 45 12.73 12.27 -12.49
N GLY A 46 11.82 11.50 -13.09
CA GLY A 46 11.71 10.05 -13.02
C GLY A 46 11.27 9.47 -11.67
N VAL A 47 10.96 8.18 -11.66
CA VAL A 47 10.39 7.41 -10.55
C VAL A 47 11.28 6.22 -10.24
N ASP A 48 11.59 5.98 -8.97
CA ASP A 48 12.40 4.84 -8.52
C ASP A 48 11.54 3.65 -8.05
N GLY A 49 10.27 3.88 -7.71
CA GLY A 49 9.37 2.81 -7.30
C GLY A 49 7.97 3.27 -6.93
N LEU A 50 7.24 2.35 -6.30
CA LEU A 50 5.92 2.58 -5.70
C LEU A 50 5.96 2.30 -4.20
N SER A 51 5.33 3.15 -3.40
CA SER A 51 5.14 2.95 -1.96
C SER A 51 3.68 3.13 -1.54
N GLY A 52 3.34 2.72 -0.33
CA GLY A 52 2.02 2.94 0.26
C GLY A 52 2.06 2.96 1.77
N HIS A 53 1.03 3.55 2.39
CA HIS A 53 0.77 3.38 3.82
C HIS A 53 -0.16 2.19 4.02
N LEU A 54 0.38 1.18 4.71
CA LEU A 54 -0.25 -0.10 4.94
C LEU A 54 -0.50 -0.30 6.43
N PHE A 55 -1.67 -0.83 6.79
CA PHE A 55 -2.02 -1.10 8.18
C PHE A 55 -1.66 -2.54 8.56
N CYS A 56 -0.89 -2.72 9.64
CA CYS A 56 -0.58 -4.03 10.20
C CYS A 56 -1.61 -4.42 11.23
N VAL A 57 -2.35 -5.51 10.97
CA VAL A 57 -3.38 -6.04 11.88
C VAL A 57 -2.81 -6.47 13.22
N ASN A 58 -1.59 -7.02 13.25
CA ASN A 58 -1.01 -7.54 14.49
C ASN A 58 -0.41 -6.43 15.35
N CYS A 59 0.24 -5.44 14.72
CA CYS A 59 0.86 -4.34 15.46
C CYS A 59 -0.10 -3.18 15.70
N ASP A 60 -1.29 -3.18 15.08
CA ASP A 60 -2.25 -2.08 15.16
C ASP A 60 -1.64 -0.73 14.76
N THR A 61 -0.82 -0.73 13.70
CA THR A 61 -0.03 0.43 13.25
C THR A 61 -0.01 0.56 11.74
N VAL A 62 0.15 1.79 11.26
CA VAL A 62 0.32 2.10 9.84
C VAL A 62 1.80 2.36 9.57
N SER A 63 2.32 1.80 8.49
CA SER A 63 3.72 2.00 8.08
C SER A 63 3.84 2.31 6.59
N GLU A 64 4.85 3.12 6.24
CA GLU A 64 5.27 3.35 4.85
C GLU A 64 6.06 2.14 4.35
N ILE A 65 5.55 1.49 3.30
CA ILE A 65 6.12 0.27 2.73
C ILE A 65 6.41 0.49 1.26
N ILE A 66 7.60 0.07 0.82
CA ILE A 66 7.95 0.01 -0.60
C ILE A 66 7.27 -1.22 -1.20
N LEU A 67 6.38 -0.99 -2.14
CA LEU A 67 5.60 -2.03 -2.82
C LEU A 67 6.38 -2.60 -4.01
N LEU A 68 7.09 -1.74 -4.73
CA LEU A 68 7.96 -2.09 -5.84
C LEU A 68 9.13 -1.09 -5.93
N GLU A 69 10.27 -1.58 -6.37
CA GLU A 69 11.43 -0.74 -6.67
C GLU A 69 12.08 -1.18 -7.99
N TYR A 70 12.31 -0.23 -8.89
CA TYR A 70 12.86 -0.49 -10.21
C TYR A 70 14.39 -0.54 -10.15
N LYS A 71 15.03 -1.36 -11.01
CA LYS A 71 16.50 -1.38 -11.12
C LYS A 71 17.06 -0.06 -11.62
N LYS A 72 16.32 0.58 -12.52
CA LYS A 72 16.63 1.87 -13.12
C LYS A 72 15.43 2.79 -12.95
N ARG A 73 15.71 4.06 -12.77
CA ARG A 73 14.69 5.10 -12.74
C ARG A 73 13.89 5.09 -14.04
N VAL A 74 12.57 5.15 -13.92
CA VAL A 74 11.63 5.16 -15.05
C VAL A 74 11.01 6.53 -15.26
N PHE A 75 10.56 6.83 -16.47
CA PHE A 75 10.15 8.18 -16.86
C PHE A 75 8.78 8.25 -17.52
N THR A 76 8.12 7.12 -17.74
CA THR A 76 6.81 7.06 -18.39
C THR A 76 5.79 6.33 -17.53
N ASN A 77 4.51 6.70 -17.68
CA ASN A 77 3.39 5.97 -17.08
C ASN A 77 3.43 4.47 -17.41
N LEU A 78 3.77 4.14 -18.66
CA LEU A 78 3.83 2.76 -19.11
C LEU A 78 4.94 1.98 -18.40
N GLU A 79 6.08 2.58 -18.12
CA GLU A 79 7.16 1.93 -17.36
C GLU A 79 6.81 1.81 -15.87
N VAL A 80 6.12 2.80 -15.27
CA VAL A 80 5.71 2.73 -13.86
C VAL A 80 4.68 1.61 -13.66
N TRP A 81 3.63 1.59 -14.47
CA TRP A 81 2.49 0.69 -14.26
C TRP A 81 2.54 -0.59 -15.12
N GLY A 82 3.53 -0.70 -16.01
CA GLY A 82 3.73 -1.83 -16.91
C GLY A 82 4.42 -3.03 -16.26
N LYS A 83 4.24 -4.20 -16.87
CA LYS A 83 4.74 -5.49 -16.35
C LYS A 83 6.18 -5.82 -16.75
N HIS A 84 6.77 -5.05 -17.66
CA HIS A 84 8.06 -5.38 -18.30
C HIS A 84 9.24 -4.61 -17.70
N THR A 85 8.98 -3.73 -16.72
CA THR A 85 10.04 -2.95 -16.08
C THR A 85 10.82 -3.83 -15.11
N GLU A 86 12.14 -3.85 -15.28
CA GLU A 86 13.03 -4.61 -14.40
C GLU A 86 12.99 -4.10 -12.96
N LEU A 87 12.78 -5.01 -12.01
CA LEU A 87 12.70 -4.73 -10.58
C LEU A 87 14.01 -5.10 -9.88
N LYS A 88 14.29 -4.42 -8.75
CA LYS A 88 15.39 -4.83 -7.86
C LYS A 88 15.12 -6.22 -7.27
N PRO A 89 16.17 -6.96 -6.87
CA PRO A 89 16.01 -8.30 -6.28
C PRO A 89 15.05 -8.33 -5.09
N GLY A 90 14.14 -9.31 -5.09
CA GLY A 90 13.12 -9.50 -4.06
C GLY A 90 11.78 -8.79 -4.29
N TYR A 91 11.67 -7.96 -5.34
CA TYR A 91 10.37 -7.43 -5.76
C TYR A 91 9.81 -8.24 -6.95
N SER A 92 8.49 -8.36 -7.01
CA SER A 92 7.78 -9.08 -8.08
C SER A 92 6.53 -8.32 -8.50
N HIS A 93 6.34 -8.17 -9.83
CA HIS A 93 5.12 -7.62 -10.40
C HIS A 93 3.90 -8.49 -10.08
N GLU A 94 4.08 -9.81 -9.99
CA GLU A 94 3.04 -10.78 -9.66
C GLU A 94 2.62 -10.63 -8.21
N GLU A 95 3.57 -10.54 -7.28
CA GLU A 95 3.28 -10.31 -5.86
C GLU A 95 2.59 -8.96 -5.64
N TYR A 96 3.07 -7.90 -6.29
CA TYR A 96 2.40 -6.59 -6.26
C TYR A 96 0.98 -6.64 -6.83
N LYS A 97 0.75 -7.33 -7.95
CA LYS A 97 -0.61 -7.52 -8.49
C LYS A 97 -1.48 -8.36 -7.57
N GLN A 98 -0.94 -9.41 -6.95
CA GLN A 98 -1.67 -10.21 -5.97
C GLN A 98 -2.04 -9.36 -4.77
N PHE A 99 -1.13 -8.51 -4.30
CA PHE A 99 -1.38 -7.54 -3.25
C PHE A 99 -2.51 -6.56 -3.61
N LEU A 100 -2.47 -5.98 -4.82
CA LEU A 100 -3.57 -5.13 -5.33
C LEU A 100 -4.89 -5.90 -5.52
N LYS A 101 -4.83 -7.20 -5.84
CA LYS A 101 -6.02 -8.07 -5.99
C LYS A 101 -6.60 -8.51 -4.65
N TRP A 102 -5.78 -8.71 -3.61
CA TRP A 102 -6.26 -8.99 -2.25
C TRP A 102 -7.02 -7.79 -1.67
N GLY A 103 -6.71 -6.57 -2.10
CA GLY A 103 -7.57 -5.41 -1.88
C GLY A 103 -8.96 -5.49 -2.55
N LYS A 104 -9.24 -6.50 -3.39
CA LYS A 104 -10.51 -6.68 -4.13
C LYS A 104 -11.34 -7.91 -3.74
N TYR A 105 -10.76 -8.91 -3.07
CA TYR A 105 -11.45 -10.18 -2.82
C TYR A 105 -11.20 -10.69 -1.40
N ASP A 106 -12.28 -10.67 -0.62
CA ASP A 106 -12.56 -11.54 0.52
C ASP A 106 -11.43 -11.65 1.56
N PHE A 107 -11.38 -10.66 2.47
CA PHE A 107 -10.59 -10.70 3.71
C PHE A 107 -11.20 -11.71 4.70
N LYS A 108 -11.28 -12.98 4.33
CA LYS A 108 -11.05 -14.01 5.35
C LYS A 108 -9.59 -13.84 5.71
N LEU A 109 -9.31 -13.10 6.79
CA LEU A 109 -8.00 -12.94 7.43
C LEU A 109 -7.45 -14.34 7.77
N LYS A 110 -7.03 -15.10 6.76
CA LYS A 110 -6.32 -16.35 6.97
C LYS A 110 -5.01 -15.95 7.59
N ALA A 111 -4.72 -16.46 8.78
CA ALA A 111 -3.50 -16.21 9.51
C ALA A 111 -2.30 -16.28 8.54
N PRO A 112 -1.64 -15.15 8.24
CA PRO A 112 -0.56 -15.17 7.30
C PRO A 112 0.63 -15.89 7.92
N LYS A 113 1.33 -16.64 7.08
CA LYS A 113 2.58 -17.28 7.46
C LYS A 113 3.71 -16.26 7.32
N ASN A 114 4.64 -16.26 8.27
CA ASN A 114 5.92 -15.61 8.07
C ASN A 114 6.58 -16.21 6.81
N ASN A 115 6.96 -15.36 5.87
CA ASN A 115 7.67 -15.77 4.67
C ASN A 115 8.86 -14.81 4.50
N PRO A 116 10.09 -15.23 4.86
CA PRO A 116 11.25 -14.36 4.88
C PRO A 116 11.67 -13.87 3.48
N ASP A 117 11.21 -14.56 2.42
CA ASP A 117 11.54 -14.22 1.04
C ASP A 117 10.74 -13.04 0.50
N LYS A 118 9.65 -12.64 1.18
CA LYS A 118 8.81 -11.52 0.78
C LYS A 118 9.36 -10.17 1.24
N LYS A 119 9.33 -9.15 0.37
CA LYS A 119 9.74 -7.79 0.72
C LYS A 119 8.66 -6.96 1.40
N ILE A 120 7.39 -7.19 1.08
CA ILE A 120 6.25 -6.47 1.67
C ILE A 120 5.92 -7.10 3.03
N ARG A 121 6.49 -6.54 4.11
CA ARG A 121 6.36 -7.01 5.50
C ARG A 121 6.20 -5.84 6.46
N CYS A 122 5.55 -6.10 7.60
CA CYS A 122 5.48 -5.10 8.67
C CYS A 122 6.88 -4.83 9.22
N PRO A 123 7.34 -3.57 9.33
CA PRO A 123 8.67 -3.26 9.86
C PRO A 123 8.81 -3.55 11.37
N HIS A 124 7.69 -3.79 12.06
CA HIS A 124 7.66 -4.02 13.51
C HIS A 124 7.60 -5.50 13.88
N CYS A 125 6.80 -6.31 13.18
CA CYS A 125 6.62 -7.73 13.51
C CYS A 125 6.96 -8.71 12.38
N ASP A 126 7.46 -8.20 11.24
CA ASP A 126 7.94 -8.98 10.09
C ASP A 126 6.89 -9.89 9.40
N ILE A 127 5.62 -9.79 9.79
CA ILE A 127 4.54 -10.54 9.15
C ILE A 127 4.09 -9.88 7.84
N THR A 128 3.41 -10.67 7.02
CA THR A 128 2.84 -10.23 5.74
C THR A 128 1.37 -9.79 5.83
N ASN A 129 0.80 -9.71 7.05
CA ASN A 129 -0.58 -9.25 7.32
C ASN A 129 -0.72 -7.73 7.25
N LEU A 130 -0.52 -7.18 6.05
CA LEU A 130 -0.66 -5.75 5.81
C LEU A 130 -1.92 -5.49 4.99
N LEU A 131 -2.83 -4.70 5.56
CA LEU A 131 -4.01 -4.22 4.87
C LEU A 131 -3.63 -3.02 4.01
N PHE A 132 -3.89 -3.16 2.72
CA PHE A 132 -3.91 -2.05 1.78
C PHE A 132 -5.29 -1.96 1.19
N LEU A 133 -6.09 -1.08 1.80
CA LEU A 133 -7.48 -0.94 1.44
C LEU A 133 -7.60 0.20 0.43
N VAL A 134 -7.90 -0.17 -0.81
CA VAL A 134 -8.32 0.76 -1.85
C VAL A 134 -9.85 0.67 -1.89
N PRO A 135 -10.58 1.79 -1.91
CA PRO A 135 -12.03 1.76 -1.86
C PRO A 135 -12.59 1.23 -3.18
N TYR A 136 -12.88 -0.06 -3.23
CA TYR A 136 -13.91 -0.59 -4.09
C TYR A 136 -15.20 -0.70 -3.28
N ARG A 137 -16.30 -0.16 -3.80
CA ARG A 137 -17.59 -0.18 -3.09
C ARG A 137 -18.42 -1.40 -3.50
N PRO A 138 -19.14 -2.02 -2.55
CA PRO A 138 -19.03 -1.85 -1.08
C PRO A 138 -17.83 -2.63 -0.49
N PHE A 139 -17.13 -2.04 0.49
CA PHE A 139 -16.07 -2.69 1.25
C PHE A 139 -16.52 -2.85 2.71
N GLU A 140 -16.50 -4.08 3.22
CA GLU A 140 -16.68 -4.41 4.64
C GLU A 140 -15.72 -5.54 5.03
N SER A 141 -15.11 -5.44 6.21
CA SER A 141 -14.30 -6.51 6.80
C SER A 141 -14.51 -6.59 8.31
N ASP A 142 -14.19 -7.72 8.94
CA ASP A 142 -14.21 -7.82 10.40
C ASP A 142 -13.21 -6.85 11.03
N CYS A 143 -13.58 -6.25 12.16
CA CYS A 143 -12.70 -5.39 12.91
C CYS A 143 -11.53 -6.20 13.49
N PRO A 144 -10.27 -5.86 13.16
CA PRO A 144 -9.11 -6.54 13.72
C PRO A 144 -8.96 -6.30 15.23
N LYS A 145 -9.57 -5.23 15.75
CA LYS A 145 -9.47 -4.83 17.16
C LYS A 145 -10.50 -5.51 18.06
N CYS A 146 -11.78 -5.47 17.69
CA CYS A 146 -12.85 -6.00 18.53
C CYS A 146 -13.44 -7.32 18.05
N HIS A 147 -13.18 -7.73 16.80
CA HIS A 147 -13.74 -8.93 16.16
C HIS A 147 -15.28 -9.03 16.15
N ILE A 148 -15.97 -7.98 16.56
CA ILE A 148 -17.44 -7.88 16.64
C ILE A 148 -17.95 -6.97 15.52
N GLY A 149 -17.40 -5.77 15.43
CA GLY A 149 -17.81 -4.77 14.43
C GLY A 149 -17.21 -5.01 13.05
N LYS A 150 -17.69 -4.20 12.10
CA LYS A 150 -17.19 -4.15 10.73
C LYS A 150 -16.41 -2.87 10.48
N ILE A 151 -15.27 -2.99 9.79
CA ILE A 151 -14.53 -1.87 9.24
C ILE A 151 -15.22 -1.44 7.95
N HIS A 152 -15.51 -0.15 7.84
CA HIS A 152 -16.06 0.48 6.65
C HIS A 152 -15.22 1.70 6.26
N LEU A 153 -15.26 2.06 4.98
CA LEU A 153 -14.63 3.27 4.48
C LEU A 153 -15.47 4.48 4.92
N VAL A 154 -14.85 5.40 5.65
CA VAL A 154 -15.44 6.70 5.99
C VAL A 154 -14.90 7.79 5.08
N ARG A 155 -15.77 8.74 4.70
CA ARG A 155 -15.39 9.89 3.89
C ARG A 155 -14.57 10.83 4.75
N ILE A 156 -13.36 11.17 4.31
CA ILE A 156 -12.57 12.23 4.93
C ILE A 156 -13.04 13.54 4.32
N ASP A 157 -13.71 14.38 5.11
CA ASP A 157 -13.94 15.76 4.72
C ASP A 157 -12.63 16.52 4.93
N ILE A 158 -11.95 16.83 3.82
CA ILE A 158 -10.79 17.71 3.84
C ILE A 158 -11.35 19.14 3.86
N SER A 159 -11.45 19.71 5.07
CA SER A 159 -11.77 21.13 5.29
C SER A 159 -10.66 22.05 4.81
#